data_AF-A0A9R1K8B2-F1
#
_entry.id   AF-A0A9R1K8B2-F1
#
_cell.length_a   1.000
_cell.length_b   1.000
_cell.length_c   1.000
_cell.angle_alpha   90.00
_cell.angle_beta   90.00
_cell.angle_gamma   90.00
#
_symmetry.space_group_name_H-M   'P 1'
#
loop_
_entity.id
_entity.type
_entity.pdbx_description
1 polymer ?
#
loop_
_entity_poly.entity_id
_entity_poly.type
_entity_poly.pdbx_seq_one_letter_code
_entity_poly.pdbx_strand_id
1 'polypeptide(L)' 'VSPGIECGIQQHEVAMNTRRKHCCQLGESEKRHAIVTPDVNSLPNDNRD' A
#
# COMPACT_ATOMS: atom_id res chain seq x y z
N VAL A 1 1.71 -12.50 -2.64
CA VAL A 1 1.31 -11.54 -1.58
C VAL A 1 1.67 -12.16 -0.24
N SER A 2 2.32 -11.42 0.64
CA SER A 2 2.71 -11.87 1.98
C SER A 2 2.31 -10.83 3.03
N PRO A 3 2.12 -11.25 4.30
CA PRO A 3 1.95 -10.28 5.38
C PRO A 3 3.25 -9.47 5.54
N GLY A 4 3.09 -8.15 5.64
CA GLY A 4 4.17 -7.23 5.99
C GLY A 4 4.43 -7.19 7.49
N ILE A 5 5.37 -6.34 7.89
CA ILE A 5 5.62 -6.09 9.31
C ILE A 5 4.38 -5.47 9.97
N GLU A 6 4.10 -5.85 11.21
CA GLU A 6 3.04 -5.23 11.98
C GLU A 6 3.53 -3.89 12.55
N CYS A 7 2.83 -2.80 12.23
CA CYS A 7 3.12 -1.50 12.81
C CYS A 7 2.61 -1.47 14.26
N GLY A 8 3.51 -1.28 15.23
CA GLY A 8 3.14 -1.15 16.65
C GLY A 8 2.36 0.14 16.96
N ILE A 9 2.43 1.13 16.08
CA ILE A 9 1.86 2.47 16.24
C ILE A 9 0.52 2.56 15.48
N GLN A 10 -0.44 3.28 16.06
CA GLN A 10 -1.73 3.59 15.44
C GLN A 10 -1.51 4.52 14.23
N GLN A 11 -2.08 4.15 13.09
CA GLN A 11 -2.00 4.91 11.83
C GLN A 11 -3.37 5.52 11.54
N HIS A 12 -3.40 6.81 11.24
CA HIS A 12 -4.63 7.53 10.88
C HIS A 12 -4.70 7.72 9.37
N GLU A 13 -5.84 7.36 8.78
CA GLU A 13 -6.13 7.61 7.38
C GLU A 13 -6.84 8.95 7.23
N VAL A 14 -6.34 9.79 6.34
CA VAL A 14 -6.88 11.13 6.08
C VAL A 14 -7.09 11.33 4.58
N ALA A 15 -8.20 11.95 4.21
CA ALA A 15 -8.42 12.45 2.85
C ALA A 15 -8.01 13.91 2.78
N MET A 16 -7.20 14.24 1.75
CA MET A 16 -6.81 15.60 1.45
C MET A 16 -7.37 16.02 0.09
N ASN A 17 -8.31 16.95 0.09
CA ASN A 17 -8.72 17.66 -1.12
C ASN A 17 -7.82 18.88 -1.31
N THR A 18 -6.83 18.75 -2.18
CA THR A 18 -5.83 19.80 -2.44
C THR A 18 -6.42 21.04 -3.11
N ARG A 19 -7.47 20.88 -3.93
CA ARG A 19 -8.16 21.99 -4.60
C ARG A 19 -8.91 22.89 -3.63
N ARG A 20 -9.65 22.29 -2.69
CA ARG A 20 -10.44 23.00 -1.66
C ARG A 20 -9.66 23.26 -0.37
N LYS A 21 -8.41 22.78 -0.30
CA LYS A 21 -7.55 22.81 0.90
C LYS A 21 -8.27 22.24 2.14
N HIS A 22 -9.06 21.20 1.93
CA HIS A 22 -9.83 20.56 2.99
C HIS A 22 -9.21 19.21 3.34
N CYS A 23 -9.05 18.97 4.63
CA CYS A 23 -8.55 17.72 5.18
C CYS A 23 -9.61 17.16 6.12
N CYS A 24 -9.87 15.86 6.02
CA CYS A 24 -10.75 15.13 6.94
C CYS A 24 -10.15 13.77 7.31
N GLN A 25 -10.32 13.37 8.57
CA GLN A 25 -9.97 12.04 9.04
C GLN A 25 -11.02 11.04 8.59
N LEU A 26 -10.59 9.93 7.99
CA LEU A 26 -11.44 8.85 7.52
C LEU A 26 -11.57 7.72 8.54
N GLY A 27 -10.50 7.49 9.31
CA GLY A 27 -10.45 6.43 10.32
C GLY A 27 -9.02 6.07 10.71
N GLU A 28 -8.87 4.87 11.26
CA GLU A 28 -7.59 4.27 11.59
C GLU A 28 -7.34 3.06 10.68
N SER A 29 -6.10 2.90 10.20
CA SER A 29 -5.76 1.71 9.42
C SER A 29 -5.54 0.53 10.37
N GLU A 30 -6.07 -0.64 9.99
CA GLU A 30 -5.72 -1.86 10.70
C GLU A 30 -4.25 -2.21 10.47
N LYS A 31 -3.59 -2.78 11.48
CA LYS A 31 -2.14 -3.12 11.44
C LYS A 31 -1.77 -4.21 10.42
N ARG A 32 -2.70 -4.62 9.56
CA ARG A 32 -2.54 -5.63 8.53
C ARG A 32 -1.95 -5.02 7.27
N HIS A 33 -0.63 -5.06 7.17
CA HIS A 33 0.10 -4.64 5.98
C HIS A 33 0.20 -5.82 5.01
N ALA A 34 -0.05 -5.60 3.73
CA ALA A 34 0.16 -6.58 2.67
C ALA A 34 1.34 -6.16 1.80
N ILE A 35 2.31 -7.07 1.62
CA ILE A 35 3.42 -6.88 0.69
C ILE A 35 3.08 -7.63 -0.59
N VAL A 36 3.04 -6.88 -1.68
CA VAL A 36 2.84 -7.42 -3.03
C VAL A 36 4.17 -7.38 -3.75
N THR A 37 4.83 -8.53 -3.82
CA THR A 37 6.02 -8.73 -4.64
C THR A 37 5.59 -9.37 -5.96
N PRO A 38 5.90 -8.77 -7.12
CA PRO A 38 5.70 -9.41 -8.41
C PRO A 38 6.47 -10.74 -8.49
N ASP A 39 5.85 -11.78 -9.02
CA ASP A 39 6.54 -13.07 -9.25
C ASP A 39 7.36 -12.99 -10.53
N VAL A 40 8.65 -12.69 -10.37
CA VAL A 40 9.58 -12.57 -11.49
C VAL A 40 9.75 -13.88 -12.28
N ASN A 41 9.47 -15.03 -11.67
CA ASN A 41 9.56 -16.32 -12.36
C ASN A 41 8.40 -16.56 -13.32
N SER A 42 7.32 -15.81 -13.16
CA SER A 42 6.15 -15.84 -14.05
C SER A 42 6.28 -14.90 -15.24
N LEU A 43 7.35 -14.09 -15.30
CA LEU A 43 7.58 -13.19 -16.40
C LEU A 43 7.92 -13.98 -17.67
N PRO A 44 7.28 -13.69 -18.81
CA PRO A 44 7.69 -14.28 -20.07
C PRO A 44 9.10 -13.82 -20.39
N ASN A 45 9.98 -14.77 -20.73
CA ASN A 45 11.32 -14.46 -21.24
C ASN A 45 11.16 -13.68 -22.56
N ASP A 46 11.39 -12.38 -22.55
CA ASP A 46 11.54 -11.58 -23.76
C ASP A 46 12.97 -11.75 -24.29
N ASN A 47 13.32 -12.99 -24.65
CA ASN A 47 14.57 -13.27 -25.36
C ASN A 47 14.35 -13.02 -26.85
N ARG A 48 14.36 -11.74 -27.24
CA ARG A 48 14.50 -11.31 -28.63
C ARG A 48 15.98 -11.11 -28.92
N ASP A 49 16.66 -12.21 -29.20
CA ASP A 49 17.86 -12.22 -30.05
C ASP A 49 17.45 -12.48 -31.50
#